data_AF-A0ABC8V4S8-F1
#
_entry.id   AF-A0ABC8V4S8-F1
#
_cell.length_a   1.000
_cell.length_b   1.000
_cell.length_c   1.000
_cell.angle_alpha   90.00
_cell.angle_beta   90.00
_cell.angle_gamma   90.00
#
_symmetry.space_group_name_H-M   'P 1'
#
loop_
_entity.id
_entity.type
_entity.pdbx_description
1 polymer ?
#
loop_
_entity_poly.entity_id
_entity_poly.type
_entity_poly.pdbx_seq_one_letter_code
_entity_poly.pdbx_strand_id
1 'polypeptide(L)'
;MASSSSSKYLYPPEDFDVTDFVTIKLSDTNYKTWKAIMLRLIGTQGLLGFINGEISPPPAERITVPDGSDGTREKENMEYKEWERSDGLLRGWILATLSQDLLPQVSMLKTAQDVWLTLAKALNQPVLDETKTGANRACSKNLAHYLPLYEAALQGDWETASTILEQDPKAFKAIITGASERALFVAIRSPRKNHFLTKLVEHMSATDLAFVDEDGSTALHIAAIAGNIEAAKLLVNKNSDLPNILDNSNSLPLHSAAVCGQREMFLYLMTVTNANMEPKPFEDESGVRLLRALITYGYYDLAFTLVKCCPKLACWDPSPLQSITERHYDFQSGARLKHWQRLIYKCVPAQLENLADQHSGGDIENPFHGFILELKKAYRYGSRTISVGPNL
;
A
#
# COMPACT_ATOMS: atom_id res chain seq x y z
N MET A 1 -21.41 -32.02 -26.09
CA MET A 1 -20.08 -31.93 -25.44
C MET A 1 -19.39 -30.70 -26.02
N ALA A 2 -19.51 -29.55 -25.37
CA ALA A 2 -18.76 -28.36 -25.77
C ALA A 2 -17.35 -28.49 -25.18
N SER A 3 -16.33 -28.66 -26.03
CA SER A 3 -14.94 -28.57 -25.57
C SER A 3 -14.71 -27.11 -25.17
N SER A 4 -14.71 -26.84 -23.88
CA SER A 4 -14.14 -25.62 -23.32
C SER A 4 -12.67 -25.61 -23.70
N SER A 5 -12.35 -24.87 -24.76
CA SER A 5 -10.97 -24.53 -25.11
C SER A 5 -10.47 -23.59 -24.02
N SER A 6 -9.83 -24.14 -22.99
CA SER A 6 -9.11 -23.34 -22.00
C SER A 6 -8.01 -22.57 -22.73
N SER A 7 -8.21 -21.26 -22.90
CA SER A 7 -7.18 -20.38 -23.51
C SER A 7 -5.88 -20.49 -22.71
N LYS A 8 -4.75 -20.52 -23.41
CA LYS A 8 -3.43 -20.70 -22.79
C LYS A 8 -3.03 -19.50 -21.94
N TYR A 9 -3.50 -18.31 -22.32
CA TYR A 9 -3.19 -17.05 -21.66
C TYR A 9 -4.45 -16.49 -20.99
N LEU A 10 -4.30 -16.11 -19.72
CA LEU A 10 -5.39 -15.54 -18.92
C LEU A 10 -5.82 -14.19 -19.50
N TYR A 11 -7.12 -13.99 -19.62
CA TYR A 11 -7.71 -12.72 -20.02
C TYR A 11 -8.74 -12.29 -18.96
N PRO A 12 -8.61 -11.09 -18.38
CA PRO A 12 -9.55 -10.57 -17.38
C PRO A 12 -11.00 -10.45 -17.91
N PRO A 13 -12.00 -10.42 -17.02
CA PRO A 13 -13.41 -10.21 -17.40
C PRO A 13 -13.61 -8.86 -18.12
N GLU A 14 -14.60 -8.78 -19.02
CA GLU A 14 -14.86 -7.60 -19.86
C GLU A 14 -15.14 -6.30 -19.08
N ASP A 15 -15.59 -6.41 -17.82
CA ASP A 15 -15.98 -5.26 -16.98
C ASP A 15 -14.83 -4.71 -16.08
N PHE A 16 -13.58 -5.15 -16.27
CA PHE A 16 -12.46 -4.74 -15.42
C PHE A 16 -11.72 -3.50 -15.94
N ASP A 17 -11.81 -2.37 -15.23
CA ASP A 17 -11.06 -1.15 -15.53
C ASP A 17 -9.87 -0.96 -14.57
N VAL A 18 -8.68 -0.71 -15.12
CA VAL A 18 -7.47 -0.40 -14.34
C VAL A 18 -7.63 0.85 -13.48
N THR A 19 -8.43 1.82 -13.92
CA THR A 19 -8.61 3.11 -13.23
C THR A 19 -9.41 2.98 -11.93
N ASP A 20 -10.21 1.92 -11.78
CA ASP A 20 -10.90 1.58 -10.53
C ASP A 20 -9.92 1.09 -9.45
N PHE A 21 -8.75 0.56 -9.86
CA PHE A 21 -7.75 -0.03 -8.96
C PHE A 21 -6.51 0.86 -8.78
N VAL A 22 -6.14 1.61 -9.81
CA VAL A 22 -4.95 2.47 -9.85
C VAL A 22 -5.40 3.91 -10.06
N THR A 23 -5.63 4.62 -8.95
CA THR A 23 -6.10 6.01 -8.96
C THR A 23 -4.98 7.04 -9.13
N ILE A 24 -3.72 6.63 -9.03
CA ILE A 24 -2.56 7.51 -9.18
C ILE A 24 -1.99 7.45 -10.61
N LYS A 25 -1.59 8.62 -11.14
CA LYS A 25 -0.83 8.71 -12.39
C LYS A 25 0.67 8.66 -12.09
N LEU A 26 1.42 7.83 -12.80
CA LEU A 26 2.87 7.74 -12.67
C LEU A 26 3.53 9.08 -13.02
N SER A 27 4.36 9.56 -12.11
CA SER A 27 5.30 10.67 -12.28
C SER A 27 6.72 10.22 -11.92
N ASP A 28 7.68 11.12 -12.09
CA ASP A 28 9.07 10.94 -11.67
C ASP A 28 9.24 10.76 -10.15
N THR A 29 8.38 11.38 -9.35
CA THR A 29 8.46 11.37 -7.88
C THR A 29 7.76 10.19 -7.20
N ASN A 30 6.84 9.50 -7.88
CA ASN A 30 5.97 8.49 -7.26
C ASN A 30 6.18 7.06 -7.79
N TYR A 31 7.25 6.83 -8.57
CA TYR A 31 7.50 5.55 -9.26
C TYR A 31 7.45 4.33 -8.34
N LYS A 32 8.02 4.39 -7.13
CA LYS A 32 8.01 3.29 -6.16
C LYS A 32 6.58 2.90 -5.75
N THR A 33 5.76 3.89 -5.38
CA THR A 33 4.36 3.69 -4.97
C THR A 33 3.52 3.17 -6.13
N TRP A 34 3.65 3.77 -7.31
CA TRP A 34 2.96 3.32 -8.52
C TRP A 34 3.33 1.88 -8.88
N LYS A 35 4.62 1.54 -8.84
CA LYS A 35 5.11 0.18 -9.12
C LYS A 35 4.50 -0.85 -8.17
N ALA A 36 4.42 -0.55 -6.88
CA ALA A 36 3.85 -1.46 -5.89
C ALA A 36 2.36 -1.74 -6.15
N ILE A 37 1.57 -0.71 -6.48
CA ILE A 37 0.14 -0.86 -6.80
C ILE A 37 -0.03 -1.65 -8.11
N MET A 38 0.74 -1.32 -9.14
CA MET A 38 0.69 -2.03 -10.43
C MET A 38 1.06 -3.49 -10.29
N LEU A 39 2.14 -3.83 -9.56
CA LEU A 39 2.53 -5.22 -9.34
C LEU A 39 1.44 -6.02 -8.63
N ARG A 40 0.73 -5.40 -7.67
CA ARG A 40 -0.40 -6.04 -6.98
C ARG A 40 -1.56 -6.31 -7.94
N LEU A 41 -1.93 -5.33 -8.76
CA LEU A 41 -2.97 -5.48 -9.77
C LEU A 41 -2.62 -6.63 -10.74
N ILE A 42 -1.45 -6.55 -11.36
CA ILE A 42 -0.99 -7.53 -12.36
C ILE A 42 -0.90 -8.93 -11.74
N GLY A 43 -0.42 -9.01 -10.49
CA GLY A 43 -0.37 -10.25 -9.71
C GLY A 43 -1.74 -10.88 -9.48
N THR A 44 -2.75 -10.09 -9.09
CA THR A 44 -4.11 -10.61 -8.88
C THR A 44 -4.75 -11.18 -10.14
N GLN A 45 -4.30 -10.73 -11.32
CA GLN A 45 -4.79 -11.20 -12.62
C GLN A 45 -3.93 -12.34 -13.20
N GLY A 46 -2.87 -12.76 -12.51
CA GLY A 46 -1.97 -13.81 -12.98
C GLY A 46 -1.10 -13.40 -14.19
N LEU A 47 -0.92 -12.09 -14.42
CA LEU A 47 -0.25 -11.55 -15.61
C LEU A 47 1.22 -11.19 -15.39
N LEU A 48 1.81 -11.50 -14.22
CA LEU A 48 3.20 -11.13 -13.89
C LEU A 48 4.21 -11.69 -14.89
N GLY A 49 3.92 -12.86 -15.46
CA GLY A 49 4.75 -13.53 -16.45
C GLY A 49 5.08 -12.67 -17.68
N PHE A 50 4.17 -11.76 -18.06
CA PHE A 50 4.33 -10.89 -19.23
C PHE A 50 5.32 -9.75 -18.99
N ILE A 51 5.52 -9.31 -17.74
CA ILE A 51 6.43 -8.18 -17.42
C ILE A 51 7.78 -8.64 -16.87
N ASN A 52 7.86 -9.83 -16.27
CA ASN A 52 9.11 -10.39 -15.76
C ASN A 52 9.87 -11.22 -16.82
N GLY A 53 9.23 -11.54 -17.95
CA GLY A 53 9.82 -12.29 -19.07
C GLY A 53 9.65 -13.81 -18.99
N GLU A 54 8.94 -14.34 -17.99
CA GLU A 54 8.60 -15.77 -17.92
C GLU A 54 7.69 -16.20 -19.07
N ILE A 55 6.84 -15.28 -19.56
CA ILE A 55 5.99 -15.47 -20.75
C ILE A 55 6.58 -14.65 -21.90
N SER A 56 7.28 -15.33 -22.81
CA SER A 56 7.84 -14.73 -24.01
C SER A 56 6.85 -14.76 -25.20
N PRO A 57 6.96 -13.84 -26.16
CA PRO A 57 6.11 -13.83 -27.35
C PRO A 57 6.23 -15.16 -28.13
N PRO A 58 5.10 -15.77 -28.53
CA PRO A 58 5.10 -16.94 -29.41
C PRO A 58 5.73 -16.63 -30.78
N PRO A 59 6.05 -17.66 -31.59
CA PRO A 59 6.54 -17.48 -32.95
C PRO A 59 5.59 -16.64 -33.80
N ALA A 60 6.09 -16.16 -34.95
CA ALA A 60 5.40 -15.23 -35.86
C ALA A 60 3.89 -15.48 -36.02
N GLU A 61 3.15 -14.40 -36.27
CA GLU A 61 1.68 -14.38 -36.46
C GLU A 61 1.19 -15.42 -37.48
N ARG A 62 2.08 -15.87 -38.38
CA ARG A 62 1.88 -16.99 -39.28
C ARG A 62 2.97 -18.03 -39.10
N ILE A 63 2.56 -19.29 -39.00
CA ILE A 63 3.43 -20.47 -38.92
C ILE A 63 3.31 -21.31 -40.19
N THR A 64 4.42 -21.88 -40.64
CA THR A 64 4.44 -22.84 -41.75
C THR A 64 4.16 -24.24 -41.22
N VAL A 65 3.13 -24.89 -41.75
CA VAL A 65 2.72 -26.25 -41.37
C VAL A 65 2.94 -27.19 -42.56
N PRO A 66 3.48 -28.41 -42.37
CA PRO A 66 3.63 -29.38 -43.45
C PRO A 66 2.26 -29.77 -44.02
N ASP A 67 2.11 -29.66 -45.33
CA ASP A 67 0.85 -29.95 -46.03
C ASP A 67 0.93 -31.30 -46.76
N GLY A 68 1.20 -32.38 -46.02
CA GLY A 68 1.02 -33.79 -46.45
C GLY A 68 1.75 -34.30 -47.71
N SER A 69 2.30 -33.44 -48.55
CA SER A 69 2.94 -33.73 -49.84
C SER A 69 3.96 -32.63 -50.14
N ASP A 70 5.17 -32.74 -49.56
CA ASP A 70 6.38 -31.91 -49.79
C ASP A 70 6.22 -30.37 -49.85
N GLY A 71 5.05 -29.85 -49.49
CA GLY A 71 4.67 -28.45 -49.47
C GLY A 71 4.44 -27.95 -48.05
N THR A 72 4.64 -26.64 -47.86
CA THR A 72 4.32 -25.95 -46.61
C THR A 72 3.14 -25.02 -46.84
N ARG A 73 2.21 -24.96 -45.89
CA ARG A 73 1.11 -24.00 -45.89
C ARG A 73 1.27 -23.00 -44.74
N GLU A 74 0.99 -21.73 -44.98
CA GLU A 74 0.91 -20.75 -43.90
C GLU A 74 -0.41 -20.89 -43.15
N LYS A 75 -0.34 -20.96 -41.83
CA LYS A 75 -1.50 -20.94 -40.94
C LYS A 75 -1.32 -19.84 -39.90
N GLU A 76 -2.40 -19.18 -39.54
CA GLU A 76 -2.38 -18.22 -38.42
C GLU A 76 -1.97 -18.90 -37.11
N ASN A 77 -1.10 -18.22 -36.38
CA ASN A 77 -0.70 -18.63 -35.05
C ASN A 77 -1.73 -18.14 -34.02
N MET A 78 -2.71 -18.98 -33.71
CA MET A 78 -3.72 -18.70 -32.69
C MET A 78 -3.09 -18.42 -31.31
N GLU A 79 -1.96 -19.05 -31.01
CA GLU A 79 -1.24 -18.83 -29.76
C GLU A 79 -0.66 -17.41 -29.69
N TYR A 80 -0.12 -16.89 -30.80
CA TYR A 80 0.34 -15.51 -30.90
C TYR A 80 -0.80 -14.52 -30.67
N LYS A 81 -1.98 -14.74 -31.28
CA LYS A 81 -3.16 -13.87 -31.11
C LYS A 81 -3.67 -13.86 -29.67
N GLU A 82 -3.70 -15.01 -28.99
CA GLU A 82 -4.11 -15.09 -27.58
C GLU A 82 -3.10 -14.40 -26.65
N TRP A 83 -1.80 -14.54 -26.93
CA TRP A 83 -0.73 -13.84 -26.22
C TRP A 83 -0.84 -12.33 -26.43
N GLU A 84 -0.96 -11.88 -27.68
CA GLU A 84 -1.02 -10.47 -28.07
C GLU A 84 -2.22 -9.76 -27.43
N ARG A 85 -3.36 -10.45 -27.31
CA ARG A 85 -4.53 -9.93 -26.60
C ARG A 85 -4.23 -9.62 -25.13
N SER A 86 -3.52 -10.52 -24.46
CA SER A 86 -3.23 -10.43 -23.02
C SER A 86 -2.11 -9.42 -22.73
N ASP A 87 -1.04 -9.45 -23.53
CA ASP A 87 0.05 -8.45 -23.48
C ASP A 87 -0.47 -7.05 -23.83
N GLY A 88 -1.29 -6.94 -24.88
CA GLY A 88 -1.87 -5.69 -25.33
C GLY A 88 -2.76 -5.02 -24.27
N LEU A 89 -3.56 -5.82 -23.55
CA LEU A 89 -4.36 -5.33 -22.43
C LEU A 89 -3.47 -4.78 -21.30
N LEU A 90 -2.46 -5.56 -20.89
CA LEU A 90 -1.54 -5.17 -19.83
C LEU A 90 -0.77 -3.89 -20.18
N ARG A 91 -0.32 -3.79 -21.44
CA ARG A 91 0.30 -2.58 -21.97
C ARG A 91 -0.67 -1.40 -21.90
N GLY A 92 -1.93 -1.60 -22.29
CA GLY A 92 -2.99 -0.59 -22.19
C GLY A 92 -3.19 -0.10 -20.74
N TRP A 93 -3.20 -1.01 -19.77
CA TRP A 93 -3.29 -0.66 -18.35
C TRP A 93 -2.11 0.17 -17.86
N ILE A 94 -0.88 -0.22 -18.22
CA ILE A 94 0.31 0.54 -17.86
C ILE A 94 0.21 1.96 -18.45
N LEU A 95 -0.08 2.09 -19.75
CA LEU A 95 -0.20 3.38 -20.43
C LEU A 95 -1.31 4.26 -19.85
N ALA A 96 -2.46 3.67 -19.51
CA ALA A 96 -3.60 4.39 -18.93
C ALA A 96 -3.28 5.00 -17.56
N THR A 97 -2.24 4.52 -16.87
CA THR A 97 -1.81 5.03 -15.56
C THR A 97 -0.61 5.96 -15.63
N LEU A 98 -0.14 6.35 -16.81
CA LEU A 98 0.99 7.30 -16.96
C LEU A 98 0.51 8.75 -17.00
N SER A 99 1.35 9.68 -16.51
CA SER A 99 1.21 11.11 -16.79
C SER A 99 1.46 11.42 -18.27
N GLN A 100 0.96 12.57 -18.74
CA GLN A 100 1.12 12.99 -20.14
C GLN A 100 2.59 13.14 -20.55
N ASP A 101 3.47 13.47 -19.61
CA ASP A 101 4.89 13.73 -19.88
C ASP A 101 5.70 12.45 -20.16
N LEU A 102 5.22 11.29 -19.69
CA LEU A 102 5.89 10.00 -19.85
C LEU A 102 5.39 9.21 -21.06
N LEU A 103 4.17 9.48 -21.55
CA LEU A 103 3.57 8.76 -22.68
C LEU A 103 4.43 8.78 -23.96
N PRO A 104 5.05 9.90 -24.39
CA PRO A 104 5.85 9.94 -25.62
C PRO A 104 7.06 9.01 -25.60
N GLN A 105 7.57 8.66 -24.41
CA GLN A 105 8.78 7.83 -24.28
C GLN A 105 8.50 6.34 -24.48
N VAL A 106 7.26 5.90 -24.25
CA VAL A 106 6.91 4.48 -24.21
C VAL A 106 5.78 4.07 -25.15
N SER A 107 5.07 5.02 -25.76
CA SER A 107 3.93 4.78 -26.66
C SER A 107 4.26 3.95 -27.90
N MET A 108 5.52 3.98 -28.36
CA MET A 108 5.99 3.27 -29.54
C MET A 108 6.47 1.84 -29.25
N LEU A 109 6.49 1.43 -27.98
CA LEU A 109 6.96 0.10 -27.58
C LEU A 109 5.88 -0.95 -27.83
N LYS A 110 6.30 -2.11 -28.34
CA LYS A 110 5.38 -3.14 -28.85
C LYS A 110 4.85 -4.07 -27.77
N THR A 111 5.59 -4.27 -26.69
CA THR A 111 5.22 -5.22 -25.63
C THR A 111 5.00 -4.53 -24.28
N ALA A 112 4.20 -5.13 -23.40
CA ALA A 112 4.06 -4.64 -22.02
C ALA A 112 5.39 -4.71 -21.26
N GLN A 113 6.20 -5.73 -21.53
CA GLN A 113 7.53 -5.91 -20.95
C GLN A 113 8.46 -4.75 -21.29
N ASP A 114 8.54 -4.34 -22.55
CA ASP A 114 9.41 -3.25 -22.99
C ASP A 114 9.03 -1.94 -22.31
N VAL A 115 7.72 -1.64 -22.23
CA VAL A 115 7.20 -0.47 -21.53
C VAL A 115 7.61 -0.51 -20.06
N TRP A 116 7.40 -1.65 -19.40
CA TRP A 116 7.71 -1.83 -17.98
C TRP A 116 9.21 -1.64 -17.69
N LEU A 117 10.08 -2.27 -18.48
CA LEU A 117 11.53 -2.18 -18.33
C LEU A 117 12.06 -0.77 -18.64
N THR A 118 11.48 -0.09 -19.63
CA THR A 118 11.87 1.27 -20.00
C THR A 118 11.53 2.27 -18.90
N LEU A 119 10.32 2.19 -18.34
CA LEU A 119 9.90 3.01 -17.19
C LEU A 119 10.77 2.73 -15.96
N ALA A 120 11.08 1.45 -15.70
CA ALA A 120 11.99 1.09 -14.63
C ALA A 120 13.39 1.69 -14.85
N LYS A 121 13.95 1.59 -16.05
CA LYS A 121 15.27 2.16 -16.33
C LYS A 121 15.31 3.69 -16.19
N ALA A 122 14.24 4.36 -16.61
CA ALA A 122 14.15 5.81 -16.59
C ALA A 122 13.94 6.37 -15.17
N LEU A 123 13.08 5.72 -14.37
CA LEU A 123 12.57 6.28 -13.10
C LEU A 123 13.10 5.55 -11.86
N ASN A 124 13.73 4.38 -12.02
CA ASN A 124 14.37 3.61 -10.95
C ASN A 124 15.88 3.88 -10.86
N GLN A 125 16.33 5.09 -11.22
CA GLN A 125 17.76 5.43 -11.09
C GLN A 125 18.11 5.58 -9.60
N PRO A 126 19.10 4.82 -9.10
CA PRO A 126 19.70 5.13 -7.81
C PRO A 126 20.54 6.39 -7.97
N VAL A 127 20.42 7.34 -7.04
CA VAL A 127 21.43 8.38 -6.85
C VAL A 127 22.79 7.68 -6.78
N LEU A 128 23.67 7.97 -7.74
CA LEU A 128 25.01 7.38 -7.84
C LEU A 128 25.83 7.85 -6.65
N ASP A 129 25.98 6.98 -5.66
CA ASP A 129 26.95 7.13 -4.57
C ASP A 129 27.90 5.92 -4.64
N GLU A 130 29.13 6.15 -5.07
CA GLU A 130 30.13 5.16 -5.50
C GLU A 130 30.69 4.27 -4.36
N THR A 131 30.06 4.26 -3.18
CA THR A 131 30.54 3.53 -2.00
C THR A 131 29.95 2.11 -1.84
N LYS A 132 28.98 1.69 -2.67
CA LYS A 132 28.18 0.44 -2.47
C LYS A 132 28.63 -0.82 -3.24
N THR A 133 29.69 -0.76 -4.04
CA THR A 133 30.13 -1.92 -4.86
C THR A 133 30.68 -3.10 -4.04
N GLY A 134 31.22 -2.86 -2.83
CA GLY A 134 31.60 -3.91 -1.89
C GLY A 134 30.43 -4.56 -1.15
N ALA A 135 29.39 -3.77 -0.84
CA ALA A 135 28.21 -4.22 -0.07
C ALA A 135 27.31 -5.17 -0.88
N ASN A 136 27.12 -4.92 -2.18
CA ASN A 136 26.25 -5.74 -3.02
C ASN A 136 26.76 -7.18 -3.23
N ARG A 137 28.08 -7.40 -3.24
CA ARG A 137 28.67 -8.74 -3.37
C ARG A 137 28.56 -9.57 -2.09
N ALA A 138 28.59 -8.91 -0.92
CA ALA A 138 28.36 -9.52 0.38
C ALA A 138 26.86 -9.77 0.66
N CYS A 139 26.00 -8.84 0.26
CA CYS A 139 24.54 -8.94 0.34
C CYS A 139 24.01 -10.15 -0.45
N SER A 140 24.51 -10.37 -1.67
CA SER A 140 24.13 -11.52 -2.51
C SER A 140 24.48 -12.90 -1.89
N LYS A 141 25.58 -13.00 -1.13
CA LYS A 141 25.96 -14.25 -0.44
C LYS A 141 25.13 -14.51 0.83
N ASN A 142 24.81 -13.46 1.58
CA ASN A 142 23.94 -13.56 2.75
C ASN A 142 22.49 -13.88 2.36
N LEU A 143 22.03 -13.35 1.22
CA LEU A 143 20.70 -13.61 0.68
C LEU A 143 20.44 -15.11 0.43
N ALA A 144 21.39 -15.80 -0.20
CA ALA A 144 21.28 -17.24 -0.46
C ALA A 144 21.34 -18.08 0.83
N HIS A 145 22.07 -17.61 1.85
CA HIS A 145 22.22 -18.31 3.12
C HIS A 145 20.93 -18.29 3.96
N TYR A 146 20.19 -17.19 3.96
CA TYR A 146 18.95 -17.04 4.74
C TYR A 146 17.66 -17.24 3.93
N LEU A 147 17.77 -17.70 2.68
CA LEU A 147 16.63 -18.04 1.84
C LEU A 147 15.69 -19.09 2.48
N PRO A 148 16.17 -20.15 3.16
CA PRO A 148 15.28 -21.10 3.84
C PRO A 148 14.47 -20.46 4.97
N LEU A 149 15.07 -19.50 5.69
CA LEU A 149 14.38 -18.75 6.74
C LEU A 149 13.31 -17.81 6.14
N TYR A 150 13.59 -17.21 4.99
CA TYR A 150 12.61 -16.44 4.23
C TYR A 150 11.41 -17.29 3.81
N GLU A 151 11.66 -18.48 3.27
CA GLU A 151 10.61 -19.40 2.86
C GLU A 151 9.77 -19.88 4.04
N ALA A 152 10.42 -20.22 5.17
CA ALA A 152 9.71 -20.56 6.40
C ALA A 152 8.82 -19.40 6.89
N ALA A 153 9.31 -18.15 6.86
CA ALA A 153 8.52 -16.97 7.19
C ALA A 153 7.40 -16.69 6.16
N LEU A 154 7.58 -17.04 4.90
CA LEU A 154 6.53 -16.96 3.89
C LEU A 154 5.42 -17.97 4.13
N GLN A 155 5.75 -19.19 4.53
CA GLN A 155 4.78 -20.26 4.81
C GLN A 155 4.19 -20.17 6.22
N GLY A 156 4.84 -19.45 7.14
CA GLY A 156 4.49 -19.43 8.56
C GLY A 156 4.93 -20.70 9.31
N ASP A 157 5.92 -21.42 8.77
CA ASP A 157 6.49 -22.64 9.34
C ASP A 157 7.48 -22.28 10.46
N TRP A 158 7.00 -22.30 11.71
CA TRP A 158 7.81 -21.94 12.86
C TRP A 158 8.83 -23.03 13.19
N GLU A 159 8.49 -24.30 13.00
CA GLU A 159 9.35 -25.43 13.28
C GLU A 159 10.64 -25.33 12.46
N THR A 160 10.52 -25.16 11.14
CA THR A 160 11.68 -24.99 10.26
C THR A 160 12.46 -23.71 10.61
N ALA A 161 11.78 -22.59 10.86
CA ALA A 161 12.46 -21.36 11.24
C ALA A 161 13.21 -21.48 12.58
N SER A 162 12.61 -22.12 13.58
CA SER A 162 13.21 -22.29 14.91
C SER A 162 14.52 -23.06 14.85
N THR A 163 14.58 -24.15 14.07
CA THR A 163 15.82 -24.92 13.89
C THR A 163 16.93 -24.08 13.25
N ILE A 164 16.60 -23.23 12.27
CA ILE A 164 17.57 -22.33 11.63
C ILE A 164 18.05 -21.26 12.61
N LEU A 165 17.13 -20.71 13.40
CA LEU A 165 17.42 -19.65 14.37
C LEU A 165 18.23 -20.15 15.58
N GLU A 166 18.04 -21.41 15.99
CA GLU A 166 18.86 -22.08 17.00
C GLU A 166 20.30 -22.33 16.51
N GLN A 167 20.45 -22.68 15.22
CA GLN A 167 21.76 -22.88 14.60
C GLN A 167 22.50 -21.57 14.34
N ASP A 168 21.78 -20.50 13.98
CA ASP A 168 22.34 -19.16 13.81
C ASP A 168 21.47 -18.08 14.48
N PRO A 169 21.79 -17.69 15.73
CA PRO A 169 21.11 -16.61 16.43
C PRO A 169 21.21 -15.24 15.74
N LYS A 170 22.15 -15.04 14.80
CA LYS A 170 22.24 -13.79 14.02
C LYS A 170 21.19 -13.72 12.92
N ALA A 171 20.58 -14.86 12.56
CA ALA A 171 19.58 -14.95 11.51
C ALA A 171 18.32 -14.11 11.80
N PHE A 172 17.98 -13.88 13.07
CA PHE A 172 16.89 -12.95 13.47
C PHE A 172 17.08 -11.53 12.95
N LYS A 173 18.34 -11.08 12.82
CA LYS A 173 18.69 -9.72 12.39
C LYS A 173 19.11 -9.66 10.93
N ALA A 174 19.22 -10.81 10.28
CA ALA A 174 19.70 -10.92 8.93
C ALA A 174 18.71 -10.28 7.94
N ILE A 175 19.28 -9.55 6.99
CA ILE A 175 18.58 -9.10 5.81
C ILE A 175 18.44 -10.30 4.87
N ILE A 176 17.20 -10.69 4.59
CA ILE A 176 16.85 -11.90 3.83
C ILE A 176 16.32 -11.61 2.43
N THR A 177 16.10 -10.33 2.06
CA THR A 177 15.79 -9.92 0.68
C THR A 177 16.64 -8.73 0.23
N GLY A 178 16.73 -8.52 -1.09
CA GLY A 178 17.41 -7.36 -1.69
C GLY A 178 16.74 -6.01 -1.43
N ALA A 179 15.55 -6.00 -0.82
CA ALA A 179 14.85 -4.81 -0.31
C ALA A 179 15.07 -4.61 1.20
N SER A 180 16.17 -5.17 1.73
CA SER A 180 16.53 -5.16 3.13
C SER A 180 15.48 -5.76 4.08
N GLU A 181 14.61 -6.64 3.59
CA GLU A 181 13.53 -7.21 4.39
C GLU A 181 14.08 -8.26 5.34
N ARG A 182 13.51 -8.32 6.54
CA ARG A 182 13.81 -9.32 7.58
C ARG A 182 12.64 -10.31 7.68
N ALA A 183 12.87 -11.49 8.25
CA ALA A 183 11.82 -12.51 8.43
C ALA A 183 10.60 -11.93 9.16
N LEU A 184 10.85 -11.00 10.08
CA LEU A 184 9.84 -10.22 10.78
C LEU A 184 8.88 -9.50 9.83
N PHE A 185 9.38 -8.76 8.83
CA PHE A 185 8.55 -7.98 7.91
C PHE A 185 7.69 -8.88 7.01
N VAL A 186 8.23 -10.03 6.59
CA VAL A 186 7.52 -11.00 5.77
C VAL A 186 6.34 -11.62 6.52
N ALA A 187 6.54 -11.96 7.80
CA ALA A 187 5.49 -12.52 8.65
C ALA A 187 4.35 -11.51 8.90
N ILE A 188 4.68 -10.24 9.12
CA ILE A 188 3.70 -9.18 9.44
C ILE A 188 2.67 -8.96 8.33
N ARG A 189 3.06 -9.10 7.06
CA ARG A 189 2.19 -8.82 5.89
C ARG A 189 0.95 -9.69 5.79
N SER A 190 0.88 -10.80 6.52
CA SER A 190 -0.27 -11.69 6.49
C SER A 190 -0.72 -12.06 7.90
N PRO A 191 -1.98 -11.76 8.30
CA PRO A 191 -2.52 -12.17 9.60
C PRO A 191 -2.47 -13.67 9.85
N ARG A 192 -2.46 -14.49 8.80
CA ARG A 192 -2.37 -15.97 8.92
C ARG A 192 -1.09 -16.45 9.59
N LYS A 193 -0.08 -15.58 9.68
CA LYS A 193 1.25 -15.88 10.20
C LYS A 193 1.46 -15.33 11.61
N ASN A 194 0.39 -14.89 12.29
CA ASN A 194 0.51 -14.28 13.61
C ASN A 194 1.05 -15.24 14.68
N HIS A 195 0.81 -16.55 14.56
CA HIS A 195 1.44 -17.55 15.43
C HIS A 195 2.97 -17.54 15.27
N PHE A 196 3.45 -17.66 14.03
CA PHE A 196 4.87 -17.55 13.69
C PHE A 196 5.47 -16.23 14.18
N LEU A 197 4.78 -15.11 13.92
CA LEU A 197 5.21 -13.78 14.34
C LEU A 197 5.33 -13.68 15.86
N THR A 198 4.37 -14.23 16.61
CA THR A 198 4.37 -14.21 18.07
C THR A 198 5.61 -14.89 18.60
N LYS A 199 5.91 -16.09 18.09
CA LYS A 199 7.11 -16.83 18.45
C LYS A 199 8.38 -16.09 18.06
N LEU A 200 8.44 -15.52 16.86
CA LEU A 200 9.60 -14.74 16.42
C LEU A 200 9.88 -13.55 17.36
N VAL A 201 8.84 -12.81 17.75
CA VAL A 201 8.96 -11.62 18.62
C VAL A 201 9.22 -11.96 20.09
N GLU A 202 8.82 -13.15 20.57
CA GLU A 202 9.23 -13.66 21.89
C GLU A 202 10.76 -13.68 22.01
N HIS A 203 11.45 -14.09 20.94
CA HIS A 203 12.90 -14.20 20.87
C HIS A 203 13.64 -12.89 20.47
N MET A 204 12.92 -11.83 20.09
CA MET A 204 13.53 -10.53 19.74
C MET A 204 13.50 -9.54 20.92
N SER A 205 14.50 -8.65 20.98
CA SER A 205 14.51 -7.53 21.93
C SER A 205 13.69 -6.34 21.39
N ALA A 206 13.29 -5.42 22.28
CA ALA A 206 12.57 -4.21 21.89
C ALA A 206 13.35 -3.37 20.85
N THR A 207 14.67 -3.27 21.02
CA THR A 207 15.56 -2.58 20.07
C THR A 207 15.63 -3.26 18.71
N ASP A 208 15.46 -4.59 18.65
CA ASP A 208 15.45 -5.32 17.38
C ASP A 208 14.16 -5.07 16.58
N LEU A 209 13.06 -4.70 17.23
CA LEU A 209 11.82 -4.35 16.53
C LEU A 209 11.86 -2.96 15.88
N ALA A 210 12.79 -2.10 16.32
CA ALA A 210 12.97 -0.76 15.78
C ALA A 210 13.80 -0.71 14.50
N PHE A 211 14.26 -1.87 14.00
CA PHE A 211 14.92 -1.92 12.70
C PHE A 211 13.98 -1.45 11.58
N VAL A 212 14.58 -0.78 10.60
CA VAL A 212 13.90 -0.22 9.43
C VAL A 212 14.29 -0.95 8.15
N ASP A 213 13.41 -0.90 7.15
CA ASP A 213 13.72 -1.25 5.77
C ASP A 213 14.38 -0.08 4.99
N GLU A 214 14.48 -0.20 3.67
CA GLU A 214 15.09 0.81 2.80
C GLU A 214 14.30 2.12 2.72
N ASP A 215 13.01 2.08 3.00
CA ASP A 215 12.15 3.26 3.03
C ASP A 215 12.06 3.86 4.46
N GLY A 216 12.89 3.36 5.39
CA GLY A 216 12.86 3.79 6.79
C GLY A 216 11.68 3.23 7.57
N SER A 217 10.91 2.30 6.99
CA SER A 217 9.71 1.75 7.60
C SER A 217 10.06 0.71 8.66
N THR A 218 9.56 0.91 9.87
CA THR A 218 9.61 -0.08 10.95
C THR A 218 8.61 -1.22 10.73
N ALA A 219 8.73 -2.29 11.52
CA ALA A 219 7.76 -3.39 11.57
C ALA A 219 6.30 -2.90 11.74
N LEU A 220 6.08 -1.82 12.50
CA LEU A 220 4.75 -1.27 12.74
C LEU A 220 4.19 -0.53 11.51
N HIS A 221 5.03 0.10 10.68
CA HIS A 221 4.59 0.65 9.38
C HIS A 221 4.09 -0.45 8.46
N ILE A 222 4.82 -1.57 8.38
CA ILE A 222 4.41 -2.72 7.57
C ILE A 222 3.09 -3.31 8.08
N ALA A 223 2.92 -3.42 9.40
CA ALA A 223 1.67 -3.87 10.00
C ALA A 223 0.52 -2.90 9.67
N ALA A 224 0.79 -1.60 9.72
CA ALA A 224 -0.16 -0.55 9.40
C ALA A 224 -0.64 -0.60 7.95
N ILE A 225 0.28 -0.78 6.99
CA ILE A 225 -0.03 -0.96 5.56
C ILE A 225 -0.87 -2.22 5.34
N ALA A 226 -0.50 -3.32 5.99
CA ALA A 226 -1.18 -4.60 5.86
C ALA A 226 -2.54 -4.65 6.58
N GLY A 227 -2.82 -3.73 7.51
CA GLY A 227 -3.99 -3.78 8.38
C GLY A 227 -3.94 -4.91 9.42
N ASN A 228 -2.76 -5.45 9.73
CA ASN A 228 -2.62 -6.58 10.65
C ASN A 228 -2.61 -6.11 12.13
N ILE A 229 -3.81 -5.93 12.70
CA ILE A 229 -4.00 -5.36 14.05
C ILE A 229 -3.36 -6.21 15.14
N GLU A 230 -3.46 -7.54 15.03
CA GLU A 230 -2.84 -8.46 16.00
C GLU A 230 -1.32 -8.31 16.03
N ALA A 231 -0.68 -8.23 14.85
CA ALA A 231 0.75 -7.92 14.75
C ALA A 231 1.08 -6.55 15.36
N ALA A 232 0.29 -5.52 15.06
CA ALA A 232 0.51 -4.18 15.61
C ALA A 232 0.41 -4.15 17.15
N LYS A 233 -0.59 -4.83 17.72
CA LYS A 233 -0.73 -4.98 19.19
C LYS A 233 0.48 -5.67 19.80
N LEU A 234 0.91 -6.78 19.20
CA LEU A 234 2.05 -7.54 19.68
C LEU A 234 3.36 -6.73 19.62
N LEU A 235 3.58 -5.98 18.53
CA LEU A 235 4.75 -5.11 18.37
C LEU A 235 4.76 -3.96 19.38
N VAL A 236 3.65 -3.26 19.54
CA VAL A 236 3.54 -2.11 20.47
C VAL A 236 3.66 -2.56 21.92
N ASN A 237 3.10 -3.73 22.28
CA ASN A 237 3.26 -4.30 23.61
C ASN A 237 4.72 -4.62 23.94
N LYS A 238 5.52 -5.01 22.94
CA LYS A 238 6.94 -5.32 23.11
C LYS A 238 7.82 -4.07 23.06
N ASN A 239 7.45 -3.07 22.26
CA ASN A 239 8.13 -1.79 22.14
C ASN A 239 7.12 -0.65 21.92
N SER A 240 6.87 0.12 22.99
CA SER A 240 5.92 1.23 23.01
C SER A 240 6.36 2.46 22.21
N ASP A 241 7.62 2.53 21.77
CA ASP A 241 8.15 3.67 21.02
C ASP A 241 7.85 3.55 19.52
N LEU A 242 7.56 2.35 19.02
CA LEU A 242 7.30 2.08 17.59
C LEU A 242 6.22 2.97 16.96
N PRO A 243 5.10 3.33 17.61
CA PRO A 243 4.07 4.20 17.04
C PRO A 243 4.55 5.62 16.71
N ASN A 244 5.71 6.02 17.25
CA ASN A 244 6.24 7.38 17.20
C ASN A 244 7.52 7.49 16.35
N ILE A 245 7.90 6.42 15.64
CA ILE A 245 9.05 6.42 14.72
C ILE A 245 8.57 6.84 13.34
N LEU A 246 9.29 7.76 12.71
CA LEU A 246 9.04 8.22 11.35
C LEU A 246 9.80 7.38 10.32
N ASP A 247 9.18 7.14 9.17
CA ASP A 247 9.85 6.64 7.97
C ASP A 247 10.60 7.76 7.20
N ASN A 248 11.24 7.40 6.08
CA ASN A 248 11.98 8.37 5.25
C ASN A 248 11.07 9.42 4.58
N SER A 249 9.76 9.22 4.58
CA SER A 249 8.75 10.16 4.07
C SER A 249 8.13 11.00 5.19
N ASN A 250 8.76 11.04 6.38
CA ASN A 250 8.23 11.69 7.58
C ASN A 250 6.80 11.21 7.93
N SER A 251 6.50 9.95 7.66
CA SER A 251 5.22 9.33 8.00
C SER A 251 5.37 8.42 9.21
N LEU A 252 4.42 8.52 10.13
CA LEU A 252 4.20 7.53 11.20
C LEU A 252 3.40 6.33 10.68
N PRO A 253 3.41 5.20 11.39
CA PRO A 253 2.55 4.06 11.07
C PRO A 253 1.07 4.43 10.94
N LEU A 254 0.59 5.36 11.78
CA LEU A 254 -0.79 5.88 11.71
C LEU A 254 -1.13 6.45 10.33
N HIS A 255 -0.17 7.12 9.70
CA HIS A 255 -0.38 7.67 8.36
C HIS A 255 -0.45 6.58 7.30
N SER A 256 0.42 5.57 7.38
CA SER A 256 0.38 4.43 6.46
C SER A 256 -0.96 3.71 6.55
N ALA A 257 -1.52 3.53 7.75
CA ALA A 257 -2.86 2.99 7.93
C ALA A 257 -3.95 3.86 7.26
N ALA A 258 -3.89 5.18 7.43
CA ALA A 258 -4.84 6.10 6.80
C ALA A 258 -4.76 6.06 5.27
N VAL A 259 -3.54 6.13 4.72
CA VAL A 259 -3.26 6.12 3.28
C VAL A 259 -3.60 4.77 2.63
N CYS A 260 -3.58 3.67 3.39
CA CYS A 260 -3.99 2.36 2.89
C CYS A 260 -5.46 2.02 3.17
N GLY A 261 -6.26 2.93 3.73
CA GLY A 261 -7.67 2.69 4.03
C GLY A 261 -7.89 1.63 5.12
N GLN A 262 -6.97 1.50 6.07
CA GLN A 262 -7.04 0.50 7.14
C GLN A 262 -7.71 1.13 8.38
N ARG A 263 -9.04 1.29 8.34
CA ARG A 263 -9.82 2.04 9.34
C ARG A 263 -9.59 1.56 10.78
N GLU A 264 -9.73 0.27 11.06
CA GLU A 264 -9.62 -0.30 12.41
C GLU A 264 -8.18 -0.22 12.92
N MET A 265 -7.20 -0.39 12.04
CA MET A 265 -5.78 -0.18 12.34
C MET A 265 -5.49 1.29 12.66
N PHE A 266 -6.04 2.22 11.88
CA PHE A 266 -5.92 3.65 12.11
C PHE A 266 -6.47 4.02 13.48
N LEU A 267 -7.67 3.53 13.84
CA LEU A 267 -8.26 3.74 15.16
C LEU A 267 -7.37 3.19 16.29
N TYR A 268 -6.82 1.99 16.13
CA TYR A 268 -5.88 1.44 17.10
C TYR A 268 -4.61 2.29 17.23
N LEU A 269 -4.00 2.68 16.11
CA LEU A 269 -2.78 3.50 16.12
C LEU A 269 -3.03 4.87 16.74
N MET A 270 -4.21 5.46 16.55
CA MET A 270 -4.59 6.70 17.24
C MET A 270 -4.48 6.55 18.76
N THR A 271 -4.86 5.40 19.34
CA THR A 271 -4.82 5.24 20.81
C THR A 271 -3.41 5.04 21.38
N VAL A 272 -2.42 4.73 20.53
CA VAL A 272 -1.03 4.44 20.97
C VAL A 272 -0.01 5.46 20.47
N THR A 273 -0.35 6.31 19.51
CA THR A 273 0.52 7.40 19.03
C THR A 273 0.53 8.58 20.00
N ASN A 274 1.73 9.09 20.29
CA ASN A 274 1.91 10.29 21.10
C ASN A 274 1.51 11.54 20.29
N ALA A 275 0.35 12.12 20.60
CA ALA A 275 -0.13 13.33 19.94
C ALA A 275 0.77 14.56 20.15
N ASN A 276 1.62 14.57 21.18
CA ASN A 276 2.51 15.69 21.52
C ASN A 276 3.94 15.51 20.99
N MET A 277 4.21 14.48 20.18
CA MET A 277 5.53 14.31 19.60
C MET A 277 5.86 15.42 18.59
N GLU A 278 7.14 15.63 18.34
CA GLU A 278 7.63 16.51 17.28
C GLU A 278 8.29 15.68 16.18
N PRO A 279 7.92 15.86 14.89
CA PRO A 279 6.86 16.74 14.39
C PRO A 279 5.46 16.24 14.79
N LYS A 280 4.54 17.18 14.99
CA LYS A 280 3.18 16.88 15.44
C LYS A 280 2.40 16.08 14.39
N PRO A 281 1.81 14.93 14.77
CA PRO A 281 1.16 14.03 13.82
C PRO A 281 -0.15 14.56 13.23
N PHE A 282 -0.80 15.50 13.92
CA PHE A 282 -2.12 16.02 13.55
C PHE A 282 -2.09 17.52 13.20
N GLU A 283 -0.91 18.10 12.95
CA GLU A 283 -0.73 19.47 12.50
C GLU A 283 -0.02 19.51 11.14
N ASP A 284 -0.08 20.68 10.50
CA ASP A 284 0.62 21.01 9.26
C ASP A 284 0.41 20.01 8.12
N GLU A 285 1.44 19.80 7.28
CA GLU A 285 1.41 18.88 6.14
C GLU A 285 1.06 17.44 6.56
N SER A 286 1.47 17.04 7.76
CA SER A 286 1.21 15.71 8.31
C SER A 286 -0.28 15.48 8.59
N GLY A 287 -0.91 16.40 9.31
CA GLY A 287 -2.34 16.36 9.59
C GLY A 287 -3.20 16.54 8.34
N VAL A 288 -2.73 17.34 7.37
CA VAL A 288 -3.39 17.51 6.07
C VAL A 288 -3.41 16.21 5.26
N ARG A 289 -2.29 15.48 5.26
CA ARG A 289 -2.18 14.18 4.59
C ARG A 289 -3.10 13.14 5.23
N LEU A 290 -3.22 13.12 6.56
CA LEU A 290 -4.23 12.30 7.25
C LEU A 290 -5.64 12.68 6.83
N LEU A 291 -5.98 13.98 6.91
CA LEU A 291 -7.32 14.47 6.59
C LEU A 291 -7.70 14.12 5.14
N ARG A 292 -6.78 14.30 4.20
CA ARG A 292 -6.95 13.92 2.80
C ARG A 292 -7.21 12.42 2.66
N ALA A 293 -6.37 11.58 3.26
CA ALA A 293 -6.54 10.13 3.19
C ALA A 293 -7.90 9.68 3.75
N LEU A 294 -8.31 10.21 4.91
CA LEU A 294 -9.62 9.90 5.50
C LEU A 294 -10.79 10.29 4.59
N ILE A 295 -10.70 11.46 3.94
CA ILE A 295 -11.69 11.90 2.94
C ILE A 295 -11.67 10.96 1.73
N THR A 296 -10.49 10.65 1.18
CA THR A 296 -10.30 9.76 0.03
C THR A 296 -10.89 8.37 0.25
N TYR A 297 -10.89 7.86 1.48
CA TYR A 297 -11.51 6.57 1.84
C TYR A 297 -12.94 6.68 2.43
N GLY A 298 -13.47 7.89 2.61
CA GLY A 298 -14.87 8.14 2.97
C GLY A 298 -15.13 8.00 4.46
N TYR A 299 -14.06 8.07 5.27
CA TYR A 299 -14.12 8.05 6.73
C TYR A 299 -14.44 9.45 7.26
N TYR A 300 -15.60 9.97 6.85
CA TYR A 300 -16.04 11.34 7.14
C TYR A 300 -16.21 11.60 8.62
N ASP A 301 -16.58 10.59 9.40
CA ASP A 301 -16.67 10.66 10.85
C ASP A 301 -15.30 10.94 11.50
N LEU A 302 -14.26 10.25 11.04
CA LEU A 302 -12.87 10.45 11.49
C LEU A 302 -12.30 11.76 10.98
N ALA A 303 -12.53 12.10 9.71
CA ALA A 303 -12.13 13.37 9.11
C ALA A 303 -12.76 14.56 9.88
N PHE A 304 -14.05 14.47 10.17
CA PHE A 304 -14.77 15.48 10.94
C PHE A 304 -14.25 15.59 12.37
N THR A 305 -13.94 14.47 13.01
CA THR A 305 -13.35 14.44 14.34
C THR A 305 -11.98 15.13 14.37
N LEU A 306 -11.15 14.87 13.36
CA LEU A 306 -9.83 15.49 13.22
C LEU A 306 -9.95 17.02 13.01
N VAL A 307 -10.86 17.48 12.13
CA VAL A 307 -11.11 18.91 11.91
C VAL A 307 -11.68 19.60 13.17
N LYS A 308 -12.57 18.92 13.91
CA LYS A 308 -13.09 19.45 15.19
C LYS A 308 -11.99 19.69 16.22
N CYS A 309 -10.94 18.89 16.19
CA CYS A 309 -9.83 19.02 17.12
C CYS A 309 -8.74 19.97 16.62
N CYS A 310 -8.51 19.99 15.31
CA CYS A 310 -7.51 20.82 14.64
C CYS A 310 -8.16 21.63 13.49
N PRO A 311 -8.89 22.72 13.79
CA PRO A 311 -9.65 23.46 12.76
C PRO A 311 -8.78 24.05 11.64
N LYS A 312 -7.51 24.35 11.94
CA LYS A 312 -6.55 24.92 10.97
C LYS A 312 -6.28 23.98 9.78
N LEU A 313 -6.48 22.67 9.95
CA LEU A 313 -6.27 21.69 8.87
C LEU A 313 -7.21 21.92 7.69
N ALA A 314 -8.43 22.40 7.92
CA ALA A 314 -9.41 22.62 6.86
C ALA A 314 -8.99 23.76 5.89
N CYS A 315 -8.15 24.67 6.35
CA CYS A 315 -7.75 25.88 5.64
C CYS A 315 -6.34 25.80 5.03
N TRP A 316 -5.66 24.66 5.14
CA TRP A 316 -4.34 24.47 4.54
C TRP A 316 -4.41 24.50 3.02
N ASP A 317 -3.33 24.89 2.33
CA ASP A 317 -3.27 24.92 0.86
C ASP A 317 -2.31 23.84 0.32
N PRO A 318 -2.72 22.99 -0.64
CA PRO A 318 -4.06 22.85 -1.21
C PRO A 318 -5.07 22.33 -0.20
N SER A 319 -6.28 22.92 -0.24
CA SER A 319 -7.36 22.60 0.69
C SER A 319 -7.63 21.10 0.74
N PRO A 320 -7.56 20.46 1.92
CA PRO A 320 -7.96 19.06 2.04
C PRO A 320 -9.42 18.85 1.64
N LEU A 321 -10.24 19.90 1.69
CA LEU A 321 -11.62 19.90 1.22
C LEU A 321 -11.72 19.84 -0.31
N GLN A 322 -10.67 20.19 -1.06
CA GLN A 322 -10.65 19.96 -2.51
C GLN A 322 -10.75 18.46 -2.83
N SER A 323 -10.19 17.59 -2.00
CA SER A 323 -10.31 16.12 -2.17
C SER A 323 -11.74 15.61 -2.00
N ILE A 324 -12.64 16.39 -1.39
CA ILE A 324 -14.08 16.10 -1.36
C ILE A 324 -14.70 16.27 -2.75
N THR A 325 -14.20 17.21 -3.54
CA THR A 325 -14.73 17.50 -4.90
C THR A 325 -14.43 16.37 -5.88
N GLU A 326 -13.32 15.65 -5.67
CA GLU A 326 -12.97 14.44 -6.43
C GLU A 326 -13.97 13.30 -6.16
N ARG A 327 -14.64 13.35 -5.00
CA ARG A 327 -15.62 12.39 -4.48
C ARG A 327 -17.07 12.81 -4.69
N HIS A 328 -17.38 13.36 -5.85
CA HIS A 328 -18.70 13.89 -6.21
C HIS A 328 -19.85 12.88 -6.04
N TYR A 329 -19.59 11.57 -6.14
CA TYR A 329 -20.58 10.50 -5.94
C TYR A 329 -21.04 10.29 -4.49
N ASP A 330 -20.34 10.84 -3.49
CA ASP A 330 -20.79 10.79 -2.08
C ASP A 330 -21.88 11.83 -1.78
N PHE A 331 -22.09 12.78 -2.69
CA PHE A 331 -23.11 13.82 -2.58
C PHE A 331 -24.32 13.46 -3.42
N GLN A 332 -25.50 13.76 -2.89
CA GLN A 332 -26.77 13.59 -3.61
C GLN A 332 -26.78 14.30 -4.97
N SER A 333 -26.03 15.40 -5.11
CA SER A 333 -25.89 16.17 -6.35
C SER A 333 -25.06 15.46 -7.43
N GLY A 334 -24.13 14.57 -7.06
CA GLY A 334 -23.31 13.80 -7.99
C GLY A 334 -23.72 12.33 -8.13
N ALA A 335 -24.48 11.78 -7.18
CA ALA A 335 -25.02 10.42 -7.26
C ALA A 335 -26.27 10.37 -8.17
N ARG A 336 -26.24 9.57 -9.24
CA ARG A 336 -27.43 9.27 -10.08
C ARG A 336 -28.38 8.29 -9.35
N LEU A 337 -29.05 8.77 -8.31
CA LEU A 337 -29.97 7.96 -7.51
C LEU A 337 -31.28 7.66 -8.27
N LYS A 338 -31.67 6.39 -8.34
CA LYS A 338 -32.98 5.92 -8.83
C LYS A 338 -34.10 6.35 -7.86
N HIS A 339 -35.36 6.34 -8.32
CA HIS A 339 -36.52 6.83 -7.54
C HIS A 339 -36.58 6.29 -6.10
N TRP A 340 -36.42 4.98 -5.91
CA TRP A 340 -36.44 4.35 -4.59
C TRP A 340 -35.21 4.69 -3.73
N GLN A 341 -34.04 4.87 -4.33
CA GLN A 341 -32.83 5.31 -3.61
C GLN A 341 -32.98 6.75 -3.10
N ARG A 342 -33.67 7.63 -3.82
CA ARG A 342 -33.99 8.99 -3.34
C ARG A 342 -34.96 8.98 -2.15
N LEU A 343 -35.92 8.05 -2.15
CA LEU A 343 -36.82 7.83 -1.02
C LEU A 343 -36.04 7.35 0.21
N ILE A 344 -35.16 6.36 0.06
CA ILE A 344 -34.29 5.88 1.14
C ILE A 344 -33.38 7.00 1.65
N TYR A 345 -32.71 7.75 0.76
CA TYR A 345 -31.78 8.82 1.15
C TYR A 345 -32.45 9.94 1.96
N LYS A 346 -33.71 10.28 1.65
CA LYS A 346 -34.51 11.23 2.46
C LYS A 346 -34.90 10.69 3.84
N CYS A 347 -34.93 9.37 3.98
CA CYS A 347 -35.30 8.67 5.20
C CYS A 347 -34.09 8.21 6.02
N VAL A 348 -32.86 8.37 5.53
CA VAL A 348 -31.65 8.23 6.34
C VAL A 348 -31.47 9.56 7.08
N PRO A 349 -31.79 9.63 8.39
CA PRO A 349 -31.50 10.84 9.14
C PRO A 349 -29.99 11.07 9.09
N ALA A 350 -29.58 12.30 8.80
CA ALA A 350 -28.20 12.72 9.01
C ALA A 350 -27.93 12.71 10.53
N GLN A 351 -27.71 11.53 11.10
CA GLN A 351 -27.25 11.38 12.48
C GLN A 351 -25.78 11.78 12.54
N LEU A 352 -25.50 13.07 12.35
CA LEU A 352 -24.17 13.64 12.54
C LEU A 352 -23.94 14.21 13.95
N GLU A 353 -24.96 14.17 14.82
CA GLU A 353 -24.89 14.78 16.15
C GLU A 353 -24.90 13.78 17.33
N ASN A 354 -25.29 12.52 17.14
CA ASN A 354 -25.53 11.58 18.26
C ASN A 354 -24.54 10.41 18.41
N LEU A 355 -23.46 10.34 17.63
CA LEU A 355 -22.46 9.27 17.82
C LEU A 355 -21.49 9.51 19.00
N ALA A 356 -21.44 10.73 19.54
CA ALA A 356 -20.74 10.97 20.81
C ALA A 356 -21.50 10.34 22.00
N ASP A 357 -22.83 10.23 21.91
CA ASP A 357 -23.68 9.77 23.02
C ASP A 357 -24.25 8.36 22.83
N GLN A 358 -24.15 7.75 21.64
CA GLN A 358 -24.62 6.37 21.40
C GLN A 358 -23.62 5.27 21.78
N HIS A 359 -22.47 5.59 22.39
CA HIS A 359 -21.65 4.62 23.13
C HIS A 359 -21.77 4.83 24.66
N SER A 360 -22.91 5.35 25.12
CA SER A 360 -23.29 5.43 26.53
C SER A 360 -23.83 4.10 27.11
N GLY A 361 -23.48 2.97 26.50
CA GLY A 361 -23.47 1.67 27.18
C GLY A 361 -22.11 1.54 27.85
N GLY A 362 -22.10 1.49 29.18
CA GLY A 362 -20.87 1.55 29.99
C GLY A 362 -19.90 0.39 29.74
N ASP A 363 -19.11 0.50 28.67
CA ASP A 363 -17.91 -0.30 28.48
C ASP A 363 -16.71 0.55 28.92
N ILE A 364 -16.05 0.04 29.97
CA ILE A 364 -14.83 0.60 30.58
C ILE A 364 -13.63 0.58 29.59
N GLU A 365 -13.85 0.10 28.35
CA GLU A 365 -12.86 -0.19 27.32
C GLU A 365 -13.09 0.55 25.98
N ASN A 366 -13.58 1.80 25.96
CA ASN A 366 -13.56 2.61 24.73
C ASN A 366 -12.35 3.58 24.71
N PRO A 367 -11.14 3.13 24.33
CA PRO A 367 -9.92 3.93 24.33
C PRO A 367 -9.96 5.10 23.33
N PHE A 368 -10.88 5.08 22.36
CA PHE A 368 -11.03 6.16 21.39
C PHE A 368 -11.54 7.45 22.05
N HIS A 369 -12.49 7.36 22.98
CA HIS A 369 -13.02 8.54 23.67
C HIS A 369 -11.94 9.21 24.54
N GLY A 370 -11.16 8.41 25.27
CA GLY A 370 -10.02 8.88 26.05
C GLY A 370 -8.98 9.59 25.18
N PHE A 371 -8.67 9.02 24.01
CA PHE A 371 -7.78 9.67 23.05
C PHE A 371 -8.33 10.98 22.51
N ILE A 372 -9.62 11.06 22.12
CA ILE A 372 -10.21 12.34 21.66
C ILE A 372 -10.11 13.42 22.74
N LEU A 373 -10.21 13.05 24.02
CA LEU A 373 -10.01 13.97 25.13
C LEU A 373 -8.54 14.42 25.24
N GLU A 374 -7.58 13.50 25.13
CA GLU A 374 -6.14 13.81 25.15
C GLU A 374 -5.71 14.64 23.94
N LEU A 375 -6.20 14.32 22.75
CA LEU A 375 -5.99 15.10 21.54
C LEU A 375 -6.59 16.52 21.71
N LYS A 376 -7.82 16.65 22.23
CA LYS A 376 -8.37 17.97 22.58
C LYS A 376 -7.51 18.72 23.60
N LYS A 377 -6.89 18.05 24.59
CA LYS A 377 -6.00 18.70 25.56
C LYS A 377 -4.70 19.16 24.91
N ALA A 378 -4.02 18.26 24.19
CA ALA A 378 -2.79 18.52 23.44
C ALA A 378 -2.91 19.78 22.57
N TYR A 379 -4.03 19.90 21.85
CA TYR A 379 -4.23 20.97 20.87
C TYR A 379 -5.01 22.20 21.40
N ARG A 380 -5.61 22.15 22.61
CA ARG A 380 -6.19 23.35 23.27
C ARG A 380 -5.15 24.24 23.94
N TYR A 381 -4.08 23.67 24.50
CA TYR A 381 -3.07 24.46 25.22
C TYR A 381 -2.16 25.30 24.30
N GLY A 382 -2.03 24.94 23.02
CA GLY A 382 -1.32 25.73 21.99
C GLY A 382 -2.09 26.96 21.50
N SER A 383 -3.36 27.12 21.89
CA SER A 383 -4.23 28.25 21.47
C SER A 383 -4.38 29.34 22.55
N ARG A 384 -3.43 29.47 23.48
CA ARG A 384 -3.33 30.69 24.30
C ARG A 384 -2.85 31.84 23.41
N THR A 385 -3.82 32.53 22.83
CA THR A 385 -3.81 33.98 22.56
C THR A 385 -2.46 34.55 22.13
N ILE A 386 -2.23 34.62 20.81
CA ILE A 386 -1.49 35.76 20.29
C ILE A 386 -2.36 36.97 20.63
N SER A 387 -2.01 37.69 21.70
CA SER A 387 -2.57 39.00 21.94
C SER A 387 -2.16 39.87 20.77
N VAL A 388 -3.10 40.14 19.88
CA VAL A 388 -2.98 41.30 18.99
C VAL A 388 -3.09 42.51 19.93
N GLY A 389 -1.95 43.01 20.39
CA GLY A 389 -1.87 44.32 21.01
C GLY A 389 -2.22 45.36 19.94
N PRO A 390 -3.04 46.38 20.25
CA PRO A 390 -3.15 47.53 19.37
C PRO A 390 -1.86 48.35 19.48
N ASN A 391 -1.45 48.99 18.38
CA ASN A 391 -0.23 49.80 18.17
C ASN A 391 0.94 48.94 17.67
N LEU A 392 1.45 49.10 16.44
CA LEU A 392 1.74 50.30 15.65
C LEU A 392 1.65 50.02 14.14
#